data_AF-A0A0A6PHY0-F1
#
_entry.id   AF-A0A0A6PHY0-F1
#
_cell.length_a   1.000
_cell.length_b   1.000
_cell.length_c   1.000
_cell.angle_alpha   90.00
_cell.angle_beta   90.00
_cell.angle_gamma   90.00
#
_symmetry.space_group_name_H-M   'P 1'
#
loop_
_entity.id
_entity.type
_entity.pdbx_description
1 polymer ?
#
loop_
_entity_poly.entity_id
_entity_poly.type
_entity_poly.pdbx_seq_one_letter_code
_entity_poly.pdbx_strand_id
1 'polypeptide(L)'
;MDSIQLIVTGNMEKLVLHKALGNNFPNIAFWEPIQSQGFTSVDISLIPPDLIGEEREVDELVTALFNEIERRKHADMIIVIDDLETVNFHQPEVVVKYFRGAVNTYMKNHHLTQRVLKKLREDCSFHLLVPMAETYFFL
;
A
#
# COMPACT_ATOMS: atom_id res chain seq x y z
N MET A 1 17.83 -11.82 10.33
CA MET A 1 17.66 -11.57 8.88
C MET A 1 16.40 -10.76 8.79
N ASP A 2 16.52 -9.52 8.34
CA ASP A 2 15.39 -8.59 8.32
C ASP A 2 14.38 -9.05 7.27
N SER A 3 13.11 -8.80 7.52
CA SER A 3 12.01 -9.28 6.70
C SER A 3 11.10 -8.15 6.27
N ILE A 4 10.65 -8.23 5.01
CA ILE A 4 9.75 -7.24 4.42
C ILE A 4 8.52 -7.95 3.87
N GLN A 5 7.34 -7.46 4.25
CA GLN A 5 6.07 -7.84 3.65
C GLN A 5 5.63 -6.72 2.69
N LEU A 6 5.34 -7.08 1.45
CA LEU A 6 4.75 -6.16 0.49
C LEU A 6 3.23 -6.32 0.48
N ILE A 7 2.51 -5.21 0.42
CA ILE A 7 1.07 -5.16 0.09
C ILE A 7 0.98 -4.38 -1.22
N VAL A 8 0.51 -5.04 -2.27
CA VAL A 8 0.58 -4.51 -3.63
C VAL A 8 -0.81 -4.52 -4.27
N THR A 9 -1.06 -3.57 -5.16
CA THR A 9 -2.35 -3.50 -5.88
C THR A 9 -2.29 -4.17 -7.26
N GLY A 10 -1.14 -4.11 -7.93
CA GLY A 10 -0.94 -4.74 -9.24
C GLY A 10 -0.56 -6.24 -9.21
N ASN A 11 -0.99 -6.95 -10.26
CA ASN A 11 -0.72 -8.39 -10.44
C ASN A 11 0.76 -8.68 -10.71
N MET A 12 1.45 -7.81 -11.43
CA MET A 12 2.85 -8.01 -11.76
C MET A 12 3.72 -7.92 -10.51
N GLU A 13 3.44 -6.93 -9.66
CA GLU A 13 4.14 -6.69 -8.41
C GLU A 13 4.01 -7.91 -7.50
N LYS A 14 2.81 -8.49 -7.41
CA LYS A 14 2.57 -9.71 -6.65
C LYS A 14 3.48 -10.86 -7.12
N LEU A 15 3.58 -11.06 -8.43
CA LEU A 15 4.27 -12.21 -9.02
C LEU A 15 5.79 -12.09 -8.98
N VAL A 16 6.33 -10.88 -9.21
CA VAL A 16 7.77 -10.71 -9.49
C VAL A 16 8.50 -9.71 -8.60
N LEU A 17 7.83 -8.72 -7.99
CA LEU A 17 8.53 -7.63 -7.29
C LEU A 17 9.36 -8.13 -6.11
N HIS A 18 8.78 -8.99 -5.26
CA HIS A 18 9.50 -9.58 -4.13
C HIS A 18 10.73 -10.40 -4.55
N LYS A 19 10.66 -11.09 -5.70
CA LYS A 19 11.78 -11.88 -6.26
C LYS A 19 12.87 -10.96 -6.80
N ALA A 20 12.47 -9.93 -7.56
CA ALA A 20 13.40 -8.94 -8.09
C ALA A 20 14.12 -8.19 -6.97
N LEU A 21 13.39 -7.77 -5.93
CA LEU A 21 13.98 -7.13 -4.75
C LEU A 21 14.87 -8.10 -3.97
N GLY A 22 14.43 -9.35 -3.75
CA GLY A 22 15.25 -10.37 -3.07
C GLY A 22 16.57 -10.66 -3.79
N ASN A 23 16.60 -10.63 -5.13
CA ASN A 23 17.83 -10.76 -5.90
C ASN A 23 18.79 -9.57 -5.70
N ASN A 24 18.26 -8.35 -5.54
CA ASN A 24 19.06 -7.14 -5.33
C ASN A 24 19.48 -6.94 -3.87
N PHE A 25 18.71 -7.48 -2.92
CA PHE A 25 18.93 -7.35 -1.48
C PHE A 25 18.97 -8.73 -0.80
N PRO A 26 20.02 -9.54 -1.05
CA PRO A 26 20.07 -10.95 -0.66
C PRO A 26 20.05 -11.19 0.87
N ASN A 27 20.32 -10.16 1.67
CA ASN A 27 20.30 -10.23 3.13
C ASN A 27 18.91 -9.93 3.74
N ILE A 28 17.92 -9.57 2.91
CA ILE A 28 16.57 -9.24 3.32
C ILE A 28 15.62 -10.31 2.81
N ALA A 29 14.79 -10.85 3.70
CA ALA A 29 13.75 -11.80 3.35
C ALA A 29 12.49 -11.07 2.88
N PHE A 30 12.25 -11.01 1.57
CA PHE A 30 10.98 -10.55 1.02
C PHE A 30 9.96 -11.68 1.01
N TRP A 31 8.88 -11.52 1.77
CA TRP A 31 7.79 -12.49 1.80
C TRP A 31 6.92 -12.38 0.54
N GLU A 32 6.13 -13.42 0.28
CA GLU A 32 5.17 -13.39 -0.83
C GLU A 32 4.19 -12.22 -0.63
N PRO A 33 4.03 -11.31 -1.62
CA PRO A 33 3.20 -10.14 -1.47
C PRO A 33 1.73 -10.48 -1.22
N ILE A 34 1.08 -9.67 -0.39
CA ILE A 34 -0.37 -9.66 -0.24
C ILE A 34 -0.92 -8.76 -1.33
N GLN A 35 -1.88 -9.27 -2.09
CA GLN A 35 -2.57 -8.46 -3.10
C GLN A 35 -3.83 -7.85 -2.48
N SER A 36 -4.04 -6.57 -2.71
CA SER A 36 -5.27 -5.85 -2.41
C SER A 36 -5.79 -5.14 -3.67
N GLN A 37 -6.97 -4.54 -3.60
CA GLN A 37 -7.48 -3.69 -4.67
C GLN A 37 -6.77 -2.34 -4.67
N GLY A 38 -6.50 -1.83 -5.88
CA GLY A 38 -6.09 -0.45 -6.10
C GLY A 38 -7.29 0.49 -5.98
N PHE A 39 -7.02 1.76 -5.70
CA PHE A 39 -8.06 2.79 -5.56
C PHE A 39 -7.85 3.97 -6.51
N THR A 40 -6.82 3.93 -7.36
CA THR A 40 -6.41 5.03 -8.24
C THR A 40 -7.00 4.96 -9.65
N SER A 41 -7.97 4.07 -9.90
CA SER A 41 -8.68 3.92 -11.19
C SER A 41 -9.51 5.13 -11.60
N VAL A 42 -9.80 6.04 -10.66
CA VAL A 42 -10.54 7.29 -10.87
C VAL A 42 -9.72 8.48 -10.44
N ASP A 43 -10.02 9.66 -10.98
CA ASP A 43 -9.41 10.91 -10.55
C ASP A 43 -9.79 11.22 -9.08
N ILE A 44 -8.83 11.06 -8.17
CA ILE A 44 -9.04 11.21 -6.73
C ILE A 44 -9.43 12.64 -6.34
N SER A 45 -9.06 13.66 -7.13
CA SER A 45 -9.44 15.04 -6.84
C SER A 45 -10.92 15.32 -7.00
N LEU A 46 -11.62 14.47 -7.76
CA LEU A 46 -13.05 14.57 -7.98
C LEU A 46 -13.86 13.92 -6.86
N ILE A 47 -13.21 13.15 -5.97
CA ILE A 47 -13.88 12.52 -4.84
C ILE A 47 -14.16 13.59 -3.77
N PRO A 48 -15.44 13.80 -3.39
CA PRO A 48 -15.80 14.73 -2.33
C PRO A 48 -15.08 14.41 -1.01
N PRO A 49 -14.52 15.41 -0.30
CA PRO A 49 -13.76 15.17 0.94
C PRO A 49 -14.55 14.47 2.06
N ASP A 50 -15.87 14.61 2.04
CA ASP A 50 -16.82 13.98 2.94
C ASP A 50 -17.01 12.48 2.69
N LEU A 51 -16.64 11.98 1.51
CA LEU A 51 -16.67 10.55 1.17
C LEU A 51 -15.34 9.82 1.43
N ILE A 52 -14.32 10.53 1.93
CA ILE A 52 -13.01 9.93 2.26
C ILE A 52 -13.19 8.91 3.39
N GLY A 53 -13.02 7.62 3.07
CA GLY A 53 -13.24 6.50 4.00
C GLY A 53 -14.66 5.94 4.01
N GLU A 54 -15.50 6.32 3.03
CA GLU A 54 -16.73 5.61 2.67
C GLU A 54 -16.56 4.79 1.37
N GLU A 55 -15.45 4.99 0.65
CA GLU A 55 -15.11 4.21 -0.54
C GLU A 55 -14.41 2.90 -0.20
N ARG A 56 -14.95 1.82 -0.78
CA ARG A 56 -14.62 0.44 -0.41
C ARG A 56 -13.18 0.03 -0.76
N GLU A 57 -12.61 0.57 -1.83
CA GLU A 57 -11.34 0.06 -2.38
C GLU A 57 -10.13 0.50 -1.54
N VAL A 58 -10.05 1.79 -1.17
CA VAL A 58 -8.97 2.27 -0.29
C VAL A 58 -9.07 1.62 1.10
N ASP A 59 -10.29 1.35 1.57
CA ASP A 59 -10.53 0.70 2.85
C ASP A 59 -10.07 -0.77 2.85
N GLU A 60 -10.19 -1.49 1.73
CA GLU A 60 -9.63 -2.83 1.58
C GLU A 60 -8.10 -2.83 1.71
N LEU A 61 -7.43 -1.86 1.06
CA LEU A 61 -5.98 -1.70 1.16
C LEU A 61 -5.52 -1.34 2.59
N VAL A 62 -6.22 -0.42 3.25
CA VAL A 62 -5.95 -0.05 4.65
C VAL A 62 -6.21 -1.23 5.58
N THR A 63 -7.28 -2.00 5.35
CA THR A 63 -7.58 -3.20 6.13
C THR A 63 -6.49 -4.26 5.97
N ALA A 64 -5.96 -4.47 4.76
CA ALA A 64 -4.83 -5.36 4.52
C ALA A 64 -3.58 -4.93 5.31
N LEU A 65 -3.29 -3.62 5.36
CA LEU A 65 -2.20 -3.07 6.16
C LEU A 65 -2.37 -3.37 7.65
N PHE A 66 -3.53 -3.06 8.23
CA PHE A 66 -3.75 -3.28 9.66
C PHE A 66 -3.78 -4.77 10.03
N ASN A 67 -4.35 -5.62 9.18
CA ASN A 67 -4.31 -7.07 9.36
C ASN A 67 -2.86 -7.57 9.45
N GLU A 68 -1.96 -7.10 8.58
CA GLU A 68 -0.56 -7.49 8.62
C GLU A 68 0.17 -6.98 9.86
N ILE A 69 -0.08 -5.72 10.29
CA ILE A 69 0.50 -5.15 11.52
C ILE A 69 0.10 -5.98 12.77
N GLU A 70 -1.14 -6.47 12.80
CA GLU A 70 -1.72 -7.20 13.92
C GLU A 70 -1.35 -8.68 13.96
N ARG A 71 -0.78 -9.23 12.88
CA ARG A 71 -0.35 -10.64 12.85
C ARG A 71 0.59 -10.96 14.01
N ARG A 72 0.47 -12.20 14.52
CA ARG A 72 1.36 -12.75 15.56
C ARG A 72 2.82 -12.73 15.11
N LYS A 73 3.06 -13.10 13.85
CA LYS A 73 4.34 -12.95 13.17
C LYS A 73 4.12 -11.97 12.01
N HIS A 74 4.72 -10.80 12.12
CA HIS A 74 4.71 -9.73 11.13
C HIS A 74 6.15 -9.54 10.66
N ALA A 75 6.31 -9.01 9.45
CA ALA A 75 7.61 -8.62 8.94
C ALA A 75 8.18 -7.45 9.75
N ASP A 76 9.52 -7.27 9.69
CA ASP A 76 10.19 -6.14 10.32
C ASP A 76 9.82 -4.81 9.64
N MET A 77 9.41 -4.87 8.37
CA MET A 77 8.82 -3.73 7.66
C MET A 77 7.67 -4.16 6.74
N ILE A 78 6.63 -3.34 6.67
CA ILE A 78 5.48 -3.51 5.78
C ILE A 78 5.47 -2.36 4.78
N ILE A 79 5.53 -2.67 3.49
CA ILE A 79 5.53 -1.67 2.42
C ILE A 79 4.26 -1.84 1.61
N VAL A 80 3.41 -0.82 1.64
CA VAL A 80 2.23 -0.72 0.79
C VAL A 80 2.63 -0.03 -0.51
N ILE A 81 2.30 -0.64 -1.64
CA ILE A 81 2.63 -0.17 -2.98
C ILE A 81 1.36 -0.10 -3.79
N ASP A 82 1.01 1.10 -4.24
CA ASP A 82 -0.05 1.30 -5.22
C ASP A 82 0.53 1.66 -6.58
N ASP A 83 0.01 1.06 -7.64
CA ASP A 83 0.31 1.45 -9.02
C ASP A 83 -0.50 2.72 -9.35
N LEU A 84 0.19 3.85 -9.46
CA LEU A 84 -0.44 5.15 -9.66
C LEU A 84 -0.96 5.26 -11.08
N GLU A 85 -2.25 5.01 -11.29
CA GLU A 85 -2.80 5.11 -12.63
C GLU A 85 -2.66 6.52 -13.24
N THR A 86 -2.53 6.56 -14.57
CA THR A 86 -2.22 7.78 -15.34
C THR A 86 -3.19 8.93 -15.09
N VAL A 87 -4.45 8.66 -14.77
CA VAL A 87 -5.45 9.67 -14.42
C VAL A 87 -5.04 10.50 -13.21
N ASN A 88 -4.27 9.93 -12.28
CA ASN A 88 -3.79 10.60 -11.07
C ASN A 88 -2.33 11.06 -11.13
N PHE A 89 -1.65 10.88 -12.27
CA PHE A 89 -0.22 11.21 -12.40
C PHE A 89 0.09 12.70 -12.14
N HIS A 90 -0.87 13.57 -12.40
CA HIS A 90 -0.75 15.01 -12.20
C HIS A 90 -0.92 15.46 -10.73
N GLN A 91 -1.25 14.53 -9.82
CA GLN A 91 -1.62 14.82 -8.43
C GLN A 91 -1.29 13.70 -7.42
N PRO A 92 -0.07 13.13 -7.44
CA PRO A 92 0.30 12.04 -6.52
C PRO A 92 0.15 12.41 -5.04
N GLU A 93 0.35 13.68 -4.68
CA GLU A 93 0.15 14.18 -3.33
C GLU A 93 -1.30 14.10 -2.85
N VAL A 94 -2.26 14.22 -3.77
CA VAL A 94 -3.70 14.08 -3.47
C VAL A 94 -3.99 12.61 -3.14
N VAL A 95 -3.44 11.67 -3.91
CA VAL A 95 -3.55 10.22 -3.65
C VAL A 95 -2.97 9.85 -2.28
N VAL A 96 -1.77 10.36 -1.95
CA VAL A 96 -1.16 10.13 -0.63
C VAL A 96 -2.02 10.72 0.50
N LYS A 97 -2.58 11.92 0.30
CA LYS A 97 -3.46 12.54 1.28
C LYS A 97 -4.75 11.73 1.47
N TYR A 98 -5.30 11.18 0.40
CA TYR A 98 -6.49 10.34 0.41
C TYR A 98 -6.24 9.05 1.20
N PHE A 99 -5.16 8.32 0.88
CA PHE A 99 -4.77 7.12 1.63
C PHE A 99 -4.53 7.41 3.11
N ARG A 100 -3.83 8.51 3.44
CA ARG A 100 -3.64 8.95 4.83
C ARG A 100 -4.97 9.26 5.51
N GLY A 101 -5.93 9.84 4.79
CA GLY A 101 -7.28 10.08 5.25
C GLY A 101 -7.97 8.77 5.67
N ALA A 102 -7.95 7.77 4.78
CA ALA A 102 -8.50 6.44 5.05
C ALA A 102 -7.84 5.75 6.25
N VAL A 103 -6.50 5.80 6.37
CA VAL A 103 -5.78 5.28 7.55
C VAL A 103 -6.25 5.98 8.83
N ASN A 104 -6.37 7.30 8.82
CA ASN A 104 -6.84 8.05 9.99
C ASN A 104 -8.30 7.71 10.34
N THR A 105 -9.17 7.52 9.35
CA THR A 105 -10.55 7.09 9.55
C THR A 105 -10.60 5.70 10.17
N TYR A 106 -9.81 4.76 9.64
CA TYR A 106 -9.67 3.42 10.23
C TYR A 106 -9.22 3.49 11.69
N MET A 107 -8.20 4.30 12.00
CA MET A 107 -7.70 4.49 13.37
C MET A 107 -8.73 5.11 14.32
N LYS A 108 -9.61 5.99 13.84
CA LYS A 108 -10.69 6.57 14.66
C LYS A 108 -11.80 5.55 14.94
N ASN A 109 -12.10 4.71 13.96
CA ASN A 109 -13.19 3.74 14.03
C ASN A 109 -12.79 2.46 14.79
N HIS A 110 -11.50 2.19 14.95
CA HIS A 110 -10.99 1.01 15.65
C HIS A 110 -10.22 1.38 16.92
N HIS A 111 -10.44 0.65 18.01
CA HIS A 111 -9.70 0.83 19.26
C HIS A 111 -8.30 0.20 19.18
N LEU A 112 -7.40 0.85 18.43
CA LEU A 112 -6.05 0.36 18.22
C LEU A 112 -5.16 0.50 19.47
N THR A 113 -4.34 -0.51 19.72
CA THR A 113 -3.38 -0.48 20.83
C THR A 113 -2.19 0.43 20.52
N GLN A 114 -1.54 0.98 21.56
CA GLN A 114 -0.30 1.76 21.40
C GLN A 114 0.80 1.00 20.66
N ARG A 115 0.81 -0.34 20.77
CA ARG A 115 1.73 -1.21 20.03
C ARG A 115 1.49 -1.12 18.51
N VAL A 116 0.23 -1.19 18.08
CA VAL A 116 -0.14 -1.10 16.66
C VAL A 116 0.21 0.27 16.10
N LEU A 117 -0.09 1.34 16.85
CA LEU A 117 0.25 2.72 16.45
C LEU A 117 1.76 2.94 16.32
N LYS A 118 2.56 2.37 17.22
CA LYS A 118 4.02 2.44 17.16
C LYS A 118 4.55 1.77 15.88
N LYS A 119 4.07 0.56 15.58
CA LYS A 119 4.46 -0.17 14.37
C LYS A 119 4.05 0.55 13.09
N LEU A 120 2.83 1.07 13.04
CA LEU A 120 2.36 1.86 11.89
C LEU A 120 3.31 3.04 11.60
N ARG A 121 3.85 3.66 12.65
CA ARG A 121 4.75 4.81 12.52
C ARG A 121 6.19 4.43 12.17
N GLU A 122 6.69 3.34 12.72
CA GLU A 122 8.12 2.99 12.66
C GLU A 122 8.43 1.93 11.59
N ASP A 123 7.49 1.05 11.29
CA ASP A 123 7.71 -0.19 10.53
C ASP A 123 6.87 -0.24 9.25
N CYS A 124 6.13 0.82 8.90
CA CYS A 124 5.25 0.85 7.72
C CYS A 124 5.59 2.02 6.79
N SER A 125 5.52 1.78 5.48
CA SER A 125 5.62 2.82 4.46
C SER A 125 4.60 2.64 3.34
N PHE A 126 4.26 3.75 2.68
CA PHE A 126 3.38 3.78 1.51
C PHE A 126 4.13 4.39 0.33
N HIS A 127 4.12 3.71 -0.81
CA HIS A 127 4.81 4.11 -2.02
C HIS A 127 3.86 4.06 -3.21
N LEU A 128 4.01 5.05 -4.09
CA LEU A 128 3.38 5.06 -5.40
C LEU A 128 4.42 4.60 -6.42
N LEU A 129 4.09 3.58 -7.21
CA LEU A 129 4.82 3.29 -8.43
C LEU A 129 4.18 4.08 -9.55
N VAL A 130 5.00 4.83 -10.30
CA VAL A 130 4.53 5.48 -11.51
C VAL A 130 4.61 4.45 -12.64
N PRO A 131 3.53 4.28 -13.44
CA PRO A 131 3.55 3.36 -14.56
C PRO A 131 4.66 3.77 -15.53
N MET A 132 5.59 2.86 -15.78
CA MET A 132 6.51 2.99 -16.90
C MET A 132 5.73 2.65 -18.16
N ALA A 133 5.43 3.68 -18.96
CA ALA A 133 4.75 3.53 -20.25
C ALA A 133 5.44 2.48 -21.14
N GLU A 134 6.75 2.26 -20.99
CA GLU A 134 7.48 1.24 -21.76
C GLU A 134 6.97 -0.20 -21.51
N THR A 135 6.47 -0.54 -20.32
CA THR A 135 6.05 -1.91 -19.99
C THR A 135 4.82 -2.36 -20.79
N TYR A 136 3.97 -1.43 -21.22
CA TYR A 136 2.81 -1.72 -22.06
C TYR A 136 3.18 -1.99 -23.53
N PHE A 137 4.36 -1.54 -23.98
CA PHE A 137 4.82 -1.66 -25.37
C PHE A 137 5.86 -2.77 -25.61
N PHE A 138 6.30 -3.48 -24.56
CA PHE A 138 7.31 -4.54 -24.67
C PHE A 138 6.83 -5.93 -24.15
N LEU A 139 5.52 -6.21 -24.22
CA LEU A 139 4.97 -7.57 -24.12
C LEU A 139 5.14 -8.36 -25.43
#